data_AF-A0A503B6G4-F1
#
_entry.id   AF-A0A503B6G4-F1
#
_cell.length_a   1.000
_cell.length_b   1.000
_cell.length_c   1.000
_cell.angle_alpha   90.00
_cell.angle_beta   90.00
_cell.angle_gamma   90.00
#
_symmetry.space_group_name_H-M   'P 1'
#
loop_
_entity.id
_entity.type
_entity.pdbx_description
1 polymer ?
#
loop_
_entity_poly.entity_id
_entity_poly.type
_entity_poly.pdbx_seq_one_letter_code
_entity_poly.pdbx_strand_id
1 'polypeptide(L)'
;MLMAGAATAETVNPLAEKVRALDSRFEDVAVAKAEGYAPIPCASGLTGGAMGIHYVNAAYLKDDAVDVAKPEAVMYEPMADGTLKLIAVEYVTAKGPASLEGHLFNFNTAPNRYGLGPFYELHVWAWKQNPTGAFADMNPNVSCDAMQGM
;
A
#
# COMPACT_ATOMS: atom_id res chain seq x y z
N MET A 1 -15.73 -43.65 -0.32
CA MET A 1 -16.42 -42.42 -0.80
C MET A 1 -15.55 -41.26 -0.36
N LEU A 2 -14.67 -40.77 -1.24
CA LEU A 2 -13.75 -39.67 -0.91
C LEU A 2 -14.50 -38.34 -1.01
N MET A 3 -14.45 -37.54 0.05
CA MET A 3 -14.87 -36.14 0.02
C MET A 3 -13.64 -35.31 -0.37
N ALA A 4 -13.67 -34.73 -1.57
CA ALA A 4 -12.67 -33.77 -2.02
C ALA A 4 -12.93 -32.43 -1.33
N GLY A 5 -11.93 -31.91 -0.63
CA GLY A 5 -11.95 -30.55 -0.10
C GLY A 5 -11.90 -29.54 -1.24
N ALA A 6 -12.83 -28.59 -1.24
CA ALA A 6 -12.78 -27.44 -2.14
C ALA A 6 -11.61 -26.55 -1.72
N ALA A 7 -10.56 -26.48 -2.54
CA ALA A 7 -9.59 -25.41 -2.46
C ALA A 7 -10.31 -24.10 -2.84
N THR A 8 -10.30 -23.12 -1.94
CA THR A 8 -10.66 -21.75 -2.29
C THR A 8 -9.69 -21.28 -3.36
N ALA A 9 -10.17 -20.95 -4.55
CA ALA A 9 -9.35 -20.25 -5.53
C ALA A 9 -8.93 -18.92 -4.89
N GLU A 10 -7.68 -18.81 -4.45
CA GLU A 10 -7.09 -17.50 -4.24
C GLU A 10 -7.24 -16.76 -5.57
N THR A 11 -7.98 -15.67 -5.56
CA THR A 11 -8.13 -14.83 -6.75
C THR A 11 -6.75 -14.25 -7.04
N VAL A 12 -6.05 -14.88 -7.98
CA VAL A 12 -4.81 -14.36 -8.55
C VAL A 12 -5.10 -12.95 -9.06
N ASN A 13 -4.41 -11.96 -8.52
CA ASN A 13 -4.51 -10.56 -8.92
C ASN A 13 -3.24 -10.19 -9.71
N PRO A 14 -3.32 -10.08 -11.06
CA PRO A 14 -2.14 -9.87 -11.89
C PRO A 14 -1.35 -8.60 -11.54
N LEU A 15 -2.04 -7.51 -11.19
CA LEU A 15 -1.37 -6.26 -10.78
C LEU A 15 -0.63 -6.47 -9.47
N ALA A 16 -1.25 -7.10 -8.47
CA ALA A 16 -0.60 -7.39 -7.19
C ALA A 16 0.63 -8.32 -7.34
N GLU A 17 0.57 -9.31 -8.25
CA GLU A 17 1.72 -10.16 -8.58
C GLU A 17 2.85 -9.38 -9.25
N LYS A 18 2.50 -8.49 -10.20
CA LYS A 18 3.46 -7.64 -10.89
C LYS A 18 4.17 -6.67 -9.93
N VAL A 19 3.41 -6.03 -9.04
CA VAL A 19 3.94 -5.20 -7.94
C VAL A 19 4.90 -6.02 -7.09
N ARG A 20 4.47 -7.20 -6.61
CA ARG A 20 5.33 -8.06 -5.81
C ARG A 20 6.64 -8.38 -6.55
N ALA A 21 6.58 -8.71 -7.83
CA ALA A 21 7.76 -9.07 -8.62
C ALA A 21 8.75 -7.89 -8.81
N LEU A 22 8.25 -6.67 -8.98
CA LEU A 22 9.09 -5.48 -9.23
C LEU A 22 9.64 -4.85 -7.93
N ASP A 23 8.90 -4.98 -6.84
CA ASP A 23 9.12 -4.17 -5.63
C ASP A 23 9.52 -4.98 -4.39
N SER A 24 9.73 -6.31 -4.51
CA SER A 24 10.21 -7.15 -3.40
C SER A 24 11.55 -6.70 -2.78
N ARG A 25 12.34 -5.87 -3.48
CA ARG A 25 13.55 -5.25 -2.89
C ARG A 25 13.24 -4.38 -1.66
N PHE A 26 12.02 -3.84 -1.56
CA PHE A 26 11.56 -3.05 -0.43
C PHE A 26 11.13 -3.90 0.77
N GLU A 27 11.21 -5.23 0.71
CA GLU A 27 11.06 -6.03 1.93
C GLU A 27 12.14 -5.67 2.96
N ASP A 28 13.31 -5.19 2.49
CA ASP A 28 14.27 -4.47 3.31
C ASP A 28 13.96 -2.96 3.29
N VAL A 29 13.46 -2.44 4.41
CA VAL A 29 13.16 -1.01 4.56
C VAL A 29 14.38 -0.10 4.37
N ALA A 30 15.61 -0.61 4.57
CA ALA A 30 16.82 0.16 4.29
C ALA A 30 16.93 0.51 2.80
N VAL A 31 16.45 -0.36 1.90
CA VAL A 31 16.40 -0.09 0.46
C VAL A 31 15.42 1.05 0.16
N ALA A 32 14.23 1.03 0.76
CA ALA A 32 13.28 2.14 0.60
C ALA A 32 13.87 3.48 1.07
N LYS A 33 14.52 3.49 2.23
CA LYS A 33 15.19 4.69 2.75
C LYS A 33 16.31 5.17 1.82
N ALA A 34 17.12 4.24 1.30
CA ALA A 34 18.20 4.55 0.36
C ALA A 34 17.68 5.10 -0.98
N GLU A 35 16.51 4.66 -1.44
CA GLU A 35 15.82 5.16 -2.63
C GLU A 35 15.03 6.46 -2.38
N GLY A 36 15.12 7.04 -1.17
CA GLY A 36 14.56 8.35 -0.85
C GLY A 36 13.15 8.34 -0.28
N TYR A 37 12.64 7.17 0.14
CA TYR A 37 11.36 7.08 0.82
C TYR A 37 11.49 7.43 2.31
N ALA A 38 10.56 8.24 2.82
CA ALA A 38 10.53 8.68 4.22
C ALA A 38 9.20 8.34 4.90
N PRO A 39 9.20 7.90 6.17
CA PRO A 39 7.98 7.50 6.85
C PRO A 39 7.08 8.69 7.18
N ILE A 40 5.77 8.49 7.08
CA ILE A 40 4.74 9.32 7.71
C ILE A 40 4.04 8.52 8.82
N PRO A 41 3.36 9.18 9.79
CA PRO A 41 2.66 8.47 10.86
C PRO A 41 1.71 7.38 10.36
N CYS A 42 1.69 6.25 11.05
CA CYS A 42 0.81 5.12 10.75
C CYS A 42 -0.66 5.56 10.81
N ALA A 43 -1.45 5.13 9.84
CA ALA A 43 -2.86 5.51 9.76
C ALA A 43 -3.77 4.32 10.11
N SER A 44 -4.35 4.36 11.30
CA SER A 44 -5.39 3.41 11.73
C SER A 44 -6.76 3.82 11.19
N GLY A 45 -7.58 2.84 10.84
CA GLY A 45 -8.97 3.03 10.45
C GLY A 45 -9.86 3.33 11.65
N LEU A 46 -10.88 4.18 11.47
CA LEU A 46 -11.83 4.54 12.54
C LEU A 46 -12.64 3.35 13.07
N THR A 47 -12.82 2.31 12.25
CA THR A 47 -13.56 1.09 12.58
C THR A 47 -12.65 -0.11 12.81
N GLY A 48 -11.35 0.13 13.05
CA GLY A 48 -10.32 -0.91 13.12
C GLY A 48 -9.60 -1.14 11.79
N GLY A 49 -8.54 -1.95 11.83
CA GLY A 49 -7.60 -2.09 10.74
C GLY A 49 -6.68 -0.89 10.59
N ALA A 50 -5.78 -0.96 9.61
CA ALA A 50 -4.89 0.13 9.26
C ALA A 50 -4.48 0.06 7.81
N MET A 51 -3.93 1.18 7.32
CA MET A 51 -3.20 1.21 6.07
C MET A 51 -1.73 0.79 6.32
N GLY A 52 -1.21 1.02 7.52
CA GLY A 52 0.20 0.81 7.87
C GLY A 52 1.00 2.11 7.80
N ILE A 53 2.31 1.98 7.96
CA ILE A 53 3.27 3.09 7.87
C ILE A 53 3.59 3.30 6.40
N HIS A 54 3.24 4.46 5.86
CA HIS A 54 3.63 4.82 4.51
C HIS A 54 5.04 5.39 4.56
N TYR A 55 5.93 4.79 3.79
CA TYR A 55 7.19 5.38 3.41
C TYR A 55 6.99 5.98 2.03
N VAL A 56 7.11 7.30 1.93
CA VAL A 56 6.69 8.09 0.76
C VAL A 56 7.90 8.66 0.04
N ASN A 57 7.91 8.59 -1.29
CA ASN A 57 8.92 9.23 -2.11
C ASN A 57 8.40 10.59 -2.63
N ALA A 58 8.92 11.67 -2.06
CA ALA A 58 8.48 13.02 -2.41
C ALA A 58 8.88 13.46 -3.84
N ALA A 59 9.82 12.77 -4.49
CA ALA A 59 10.16 13.04 -5.89
C ALA A 59 9.10 12.44 -6.82
N TYR A 60 8.69 11.19 -6.56
CA TYR A 60 7.63 10.52 -7.34
C TYR A 60 6.27 11.20 -7.17
N LEU A 61 5.93 11.64 -5.95
CA LEU A 61 4.72 12.45 -5.74
C LEU A 61 4.67 13.76 -6.57
N LYS A 62 5.82 14.28 -7.01
CA LYS A 62 5.90 15.57 -7.73
C LYS A 62 5.93 15.42 -9.25
N ASP A 63 6.29 14.25 -9.77
CA ASP A 63 6.36 14.03 -11.23
C ASP A 63 4.99 13.63 -11.83
N ASP A 64 4.02 13.26 -10.98
CA ASP A 64 2.68 12.80 -11.32
C ASP A 64 2.66 11.55 -12.24
N ALA A 65 3.77 10.82 -12.31
CA ALA A 65 3.92 9.66 -13.18
C ALA A 65 3.67 8.36 -12.41
N VAL A 66 2.61 7.65 -12.77
CA VAL A 66 2.32 6.33 -12.20
C VAL A 66 3.13 5.26 -12.94
N ASP A 67 4.14 4.70 -12.28
CA ASP A 67 4.97 3.59 -12.75
C ASP A 67 4.93 2.45 -11.73
N VAL A 68 4.57 1.24 -12.19
CA VAL A 68 4.42 0.07 -11.31
C VAL A 68 5.66 -0.18 -10.46
N ALA A 69 6.87 0.00 -11.02
CA ALA A 69 8.13 -0.27 -10.32
C ALA A 69 8.63 0.88 -9.40
N LYS A 70 7.90 1.99 -9.38
CA LYS A 70 8.23 3.21 -8.63
C LYS A 70 6.97 3.74 -7.94
N PRO A 71 6.37 2.98 -7.01
CA PRO A 71 5.20 3.45 -6.29
C PRO A 71 5.52 4.73 -5.50
N GLU A 72 4.55 5.63 -5.38
CA GLU A 72 4.72 6.86 -4.60
C GLU A 72 4.86 6.58 -3.10
N ALA A 73 4.28 5.47 -2.61
CA ALA A 73 4.56 4.95 -1.28
C ALA A 73 4.70 3.43 -1.24
N VAL A 74 5.59 2.96 -0.36
CA VAL A 74 5.66 1.57 0.08
C VAL A 74 5.22 1.49 1.53
N MET A 75 4.49 0.43 1.88
CA MET A 75 3.72 0.39 3.12
C MET A 75 4.18 -0.76 4.00
N TYR A 76 4.42 -0.45 5.28
CA TYR A 76 4.90 -1.43 6.25
C TYR A 76 3.95 -1.59 7.44
N GLU A 77 3.86 -2.81 7.94
CA GLU A 77 3.29 -3.11 9.25
C GLU A 77 4.42 -3.17 10.29
N PRO A 78 4.29 -2.45 11.41
CA PRO A 78 5.21 -2.62 12.53
C PRO A 78 4.98 -3.96 13.22
N MET A 79 6.07 -4.68 13.48
CA MET A 79 6.05 -5.96 14.16
C MET A 79 6.45 -5.79 15.64
N ALA A 80 6.03 -6.74 16.48
CA ALA A 80 6.27 -6.69 17.92
C ALA A 80 7.77 -6.72 18.32
N ASP A 81 8.63 -7.23 17.44
CA ASP A 81 10.09 -7.26 17.61
C ASP A 81 10.79 -5.98 17.13
N GLY A 82 10.03 -4.97 16.70
CA GLY A 82 10.52 -3.70 16.19
C GLY A 82 10.90 -3.73 14.71
N THR A 83 10.75 -4.87 14.02
CA THR A 83 10.94 -4.95 12.57
C THR A 83 9.75 -4.37 11.82
N LEU A 84 9.96 -4.07 10.54
CA LEU A 84 8.93 -3.58 9.62
C LEU A 84 8.70 -4.64 8.54
N LYS A 85 7.45 -5.04 8.35
CA LYS A 85 7.06 -6.00 7.30
C LYS A 85 6.39 -5.28 6.15
N LEU A 86 6.91 -5.44 4.93
CA LEU A 86 6.26 -4.91 3.73
C LEU A 86 4.90 -5.59 3.52
N ILE A 87 3.85 -4.79 3.33
CA ILE A 87 2.46 -5.29 3.24
C ILE A 87 1.76 -4.88 1.93
N ALA A 88 2.08 -3.70 1.39
CA ALA A 88 1.43 -3.11 0.23
C ALA A 88 2.30 -2.00 -0.40
N VAL A 89 1.85 -1.48 -1.54
CA VAL A 89 2.29 -0.20 -2.11
C VAL A 89 1.07 0.68 -2.35
N GLU A 90 1.30 1.98 -2.54
CA GLU A 90 0.30 2.95 -2.94
C GLU A 90 0.82 3.78 -4.11
N TYR A 91 -0.03 3.96 -5.12
CA TYR A 91 0.20 4.87 -6.23
C TYR A 91 -0.61 6.15 -6.03
N VAL A 92 0.00 7.30 -6.29
CA VAL A 92 -0.62 8.62 -6.08
C VAL A 92 -0.34 9.54 -7.25
N THR A 93 -1.36 10.27 -7.73
CA THR A 93 -1.17 11.29 -8.76
C THR A 93 -2.18 12.44 -8.62
N ALA A 94 -1.77 13.67 -8.92
CA ALA A 94 -2.69 14.80 -8.98
C ALA A 94 -3.49 14.85 -10.30
N LYS A 95 -3.10 14.04 -11.30
CA LYS A 95 -3.75 13.99 -12.61
C LYS A 95 -4.84 12.93 -12.64
N GLY A 96 -6.02 13.27 -13.17
CA GLY A 96 -7.03 12.25 -13.37
C GLY A 96 -8.20 12.63 -14.28
N PRO A 97 -9.19 11.74 -14.41
CA PRO A 97 -9.29 10.45 -13.68
C PRO A 97 -8.12 9.50 -13.97
N ALA A 98 -7.67 8.76 -12.95
CA ALA A 98 -6.51 7.87 -13.03
C ALA A 98 -6.91 6.40 -12.90
N SER A 99 -6.13 5.55 -13.57
CA SER A 99 -6.24 4.10 -13.46
C SER A 99 -4.91 3.43 -13.77
N LEU A 100 -4.66 2.27 -13.16
CA LEU A 100 -3.49 1.44 -13.43
C LEU A 100 -3.95 0.05 -13.83
N GLU A 101 -3.61 -0.37 -15.05
CA GLU A 101 -3.96 -1.68 -15.61
C GLU A 101 -5.45 -2.04 -15.49
N GLY A 102 -6.33 -1.04 -15.58
CA GLY A 102 -7.79 -1.22 -15.50
C GLY A 102 -8.39 -1.05 -14.10
N HIS A 103 -7.57 -0.79 -13.08
CA HIS A 103 -8.01 -0.47 -11.73
C HIS A 103 -8.11 1.04 -11.53
N LEU A 104 -9.32 1.52 -11.25
CA LEU A 104 -9.58 2.94 -10.99
C LEU A 104 -8.99 3.37 -9.65
N PHE A 105 -8.51 4.61 -9.62
CA PHE A 105 -7.99 5.21 -8.39
C PHE A 105 -9.13 5.87 -7.61
N ASN A 106 -9.05 5.82 -6.29
CA ASN A 106 -9.92 6.56 -5.38
C ASN A 106 -9.57 8.05 -5.41
N PHE A 107 -10.59 8.91 -5.47
CA PHE A 107 -10.38 10.36 -5.49
C PHE A 107 -10.46 10.96 -4.09
N ASN A 108 -9.39 11.64 -3.68
CA ASN A 108 -9.30 12.36 -2.43
C ASN A 108 -9.43 13.88 -2.68
N THR A 109 -10.45 14.50 -2.10
CA THR A 109 -10.69 15.95 -2.21
C THR A 109 -9.73 16.78 -1.35
N ALA A 110 -9.60 18.07 -1.64
CA ALA A 110 -9.01 19.04 -0.72
C ALA A 110 -10.13 19.79 0.06
N PRO A 111 -9.92 20.12 1.35
CA PRO A 111 -8.75 19.77 2.16
C PRO A 111 -8.74 18.29 2.55
N ASN A 112 -7.55 17.72 2.72
CA ASN A 112 -7.34 16.36 3.23
C ASN A 112 -6.36 16.37 4.41
N ARG A 113 -6.30 15.25 5.15
CA ARG A 113 -5.44 15.09 6.34
C ARG A 113 -3.95 15.26 6.07
N TYR A 114 -3.54 15.16 4.81
CA TYR A 114 -2.14 15.26 4.39
C TYR A 114 -1.72 16.69 4.02
N GLY A 115 -2.67 17.63 3.94
CA GLY A 115 -2.40 18.99 3.49
C GLY A 115 -2.05 19.10 2.00
N LEU A 116 -2.34 18.07 1.21
CA LEU A 116 -2.12 18.05 -0.23
C LEU A 116 -3.30 18.70 -0.97
N GLY A 117 -3.08 19.06 -2.25
CA GLY A 117 -4.19 19.32 -3.18
C GLY A 117 -5.07 18.08 -3.38
N PRO A 118 -6.13 18.14 -4.19
CA PRO A 118 -6.88 16.93 -4.55
C PRO A 118 -5.99 15.97 -5.34
N PHE A 119 -6.14 14.67 -5.11
CA PHE A 119 -5.33 13.63 -5.76
C PHE A 119 -6.12 12.33 -5.92
N TYR A 120 -5.56 11.43 -6.70
CA TYR A 120 -6.05 10.07 -6.93
C TYR A 120 -5.07 9.07 -6.31
N GLU A 121 -5.56 8.06 -5.61
CA GLU A 121 -4.73 7.00 -5.00
C GLU A 121 -5.21 5.60 -5.36
N LEU A 122 -4.28 4.64 -5.40
CA LEU A 122 -4.58 3.22 -5.49
C LEU A 122 -3.66 2.43 -4.58
N HIS A 123 -4.23 1.86 -3.52
CA HIS A 123 -3.60 0.84 -2.71
C HIS A 123 -3.48 -0.46 -3.49
N VAL A 124 -2.34 -1.15 -3.40
CA VAL A 124 -2.17 -2.51 -3.92
C VAL A 124 -1.60 -3.40 -2.81
N TRP A 125 -2.46 -4.22 -2.22
CA TRP A 125 -2.12 -5.18 -1.15
C TRP A 125 -1.38 -6.39 -1.71
N ALA A 126 -0.13 -6.15 -2.13
CA ALA A 126 0.66 -7.13 -2.85
C ALA A 126 1.29 -8.19 -1.95
N TRP A 127 1.53 -7.96 -0.65
CA TRP A 127 2.15 -8.94 0.26
C TRP A 127 1.19 -9.52 1.29
N LYS A 128 0.35 -8.67 1.89
CA LYS A 128 -0.61 -9.08 2.92
C LYS A 128 -2.02 -9.15 2.34
N GLN A 129 -2.63 -10.33 2.40
CA GLN A 129 -4.00 -10.53 1.92
C GLN A 129 -4.95 -9.56 2.62
N ASN A 130 -5.84 -8.95 1.84
CA ASN A 130 -6.87 -8.06 2.34
C ASN A 130 -8.27 -8.65 2.09
N PRO A 131 -9.02 -9.06 3.14
CA PRO A 131 -10.35 -9.64 2.98
C PRO A 131 -11.40 -8.63 2.48
N THR A 132 -11.11 -7.33 2.53
CA THR A 132 -11.99 -6.29 1.94
C THR A 132 -11.66 -6.00 0.46
N GLY A 133 -10.60 -6.62 -0.08
CA GLY A 133 -10.18 -6.51 -1.47
C GLY A 133 -8.74 -6.03 -1.62
N ALA A 134 -8.06 -6.52 -2.67
CA ALA A 134 -6.66 -6.21 -2.94
C ALA A 134 -6.35 -4.73 -3.23
N PHE A 135 -7.38 -3.89 -3.38
CA PHE A 135 -7.27 -2.46 -3.67
C PHE A 135 -8.05 -1.57 -2.70
N ALA A 136 -8.56 -2.11 -1.60
CA ALA A 136 -9.26 -1.32 -0.59
C ALA A 136 -8.28 -0.44 0.19
N ASP A 137 -8.67 0.76 0.62
CA ASP A 137 -7.74 1.68 1.32
C ASP A 137 -7.26 1.13 2.67
N MET A 138 -8.11 0.35 3.34
CA MET A 138 -7.84 -0.20 4.68
C MET A 138 -7.80 -1.73 4.63
N ASN A 139 -6.93 -2.31 5.46
CA ASN A 139 -6.91 -3.75 5.70
C ASN A 139 -7.22 -4.06 7.18
N PRO A 140 -8.32 -4.79 7.48
CA PRO A 140 -8.71 -5.11 8.85
C PRO A 140 -7.71 -6.03 9.56
N ASN A 141 -6.83 -6.70 8.81
CA ASN A 141 -5.81 -7.59 9.38
C ASN A 141 -4.51 -6.86 9.73
N VAL A 142 -4.39 -5.55 9.42
CA VAL A 142 -3.19 -4.74 9.72
C VAL A 142 -3.41 -3.95 11.01
N SER A 143 -2.38 -3.86 11.85
CA SER A 143 -2.39 -3.02 13.05
C SER A 143 -1.19 -2.06 13.10
N CYS A 144 -1.40 -0.88 13.69
CA CYS A 144 -0.36 0.07 14.05
C CYS A 144 0.06 -0.04 15.53
N ASP A 145 -0.48 -0.99 16.31
CA ASP A 145 -0.30 -1.03 17.77
C ASP A 145 1.16 -1.26 18.20
N ALA A 146 1.94 -1.93 17.36
CA ALA A 146 3.37 -2.16 17.60
C ALA A 146 4.24 -0.94 17.23
N MET A 147 3.66 0.20 16.85
CA MET A 147 4.40 1.45 16.70
C MET A 147 4.99 1.88 18.04
N GLN A 148 6.30 1.71 18.20
CA GLN A 148 7.06 2.28 19.31
C GLN A 148 7.82 3.50 18.81
N GLY A 149 7.58 4.68 19.42
CA GLY A 149 8.40 5.89 19.31
C GLY A 149 8.85 6.28 17.90
N MET A 150 8.06 7.10 17.22
CA MET A 150 8.53 7.85 16.05
C MET A 150 9.45 8.99 16.45
#